data_AF-A0A8S0WV28-F1
#
_entry.id   AF-A0A8S0WV28-F1
#
_cell.length_a   1.000
_cell.length_b   1.000
_cell.length_c   1.000
_cell.angle_alpha   90.00
_cell.angle_beta   90.00
_cell.angle_gamma   90.00
#
_symmetry.space_group_name_H-M   'P 1'
#
loop_
_entity.id
_entity.type
_entity.pdbx_description
1 polymer ?
#
loop_
_entity_poly.entity_id
_entity_poly.type
_entity_poly.pdbx_seq_one_letter_code
_entity_poly.pdbx_strand_id
1 'polypeptide(L)'
;MNEDALIFQQFTEQLEEEADEEYWEMGAASLGVIVGGAEISHQLRNERRHETRQYLTRPELLENPWIATPWTSLYDSRSDCAYITTMGFDVATFDFILESGFVQTWLSTPIPRTDTSRSGDP
;
A
#
# COMPACT_ATOMS: atom_id res chain seq x y z
N MET A 1 37.72 40.30 39.95
CA MET A 1 37.31 39.05 39.29
C MET A 1 38.57 38.52 38.62
N ASN A 2 39.07 37.36 39.02
CA ASN A 2 40.37 36.85 38.57
C ASN A 2 40.24 36.26 37.16
N GLU A 3 41.19 36.57 36.27
CA GLU A 3 41.22 36.13 34.87
C GLU A 3 41.17 34.60 34.74
N ASP A 4 41.78 33.88 35.68
CA ASP A 4 41.77 32.41 35.75
C ASP A 4 40.36 31.82 35.89
N ALA A 5 39.45 32.50 36.59
CA ALA A 5 38.08 32.03 36.77
C ALA A 5 37.25 32.21 35.48
N LEU A 6 37.55 33.24 34.69
CA LEU A 6 36.90 33.49 33.40
C LEU A 6 37.37 32.45 32.36
N ILE A 7 38.66 32.15 32.33
CA ILE A 7 39.24 31.14 31.43
C ILE A 7 38.67 29.75 31.75
N PHE A 8 38.56 29.42 33.04
CA PHE A 8 37.98 28.15 33.46
C PHE A 8 36.51 28.03 33.06
N GLN A 9 35.71 29.09 33.24
CA GLN A 9 34.31 29.10 32.83
C GLN A 9 34.14 28.97 31.31
N GLN A 10 34.94 29.70 30.53
CA GLN A 10 34.91 29.63 29.08
C GLN A 10 35.31 28.22 28.57
N PHE A 11 36.28 27.59 29.23
CA PHE A 11 36.69 26.22 28.92
C PHE A 11 35.58 25.20 29.23
N THR A 12 34.85 25.37 30.35
CA THR A 12 33.72 24.49 30.67
C THR A 12 32.56 24.63 29.70
N GLU A 13 32.22 25.85 29.29
CA GLU A 13 31.15 26.10 28.30
C GLU A 13 31.51 25.49 26.94
N GLN A 14 32.78 25.59 26.50
CA GLN A 14 33.25 24.95 25.26
C GLN A 14 33.15 23.42 25.30
N LEU A 15 33.45 22.79 26.45
CA LEU A 15 33.34 21.35 26.60
C LEU A 15 31.88 20.87 26.61
N GLU A 16 30.97 21.66 27.18
CA GLU A 16 29.54 21.36 27.16
C GLU A 16 28.97 21.47 25.75
N GLU A 17 29.34 22.51 24.99
CA GLU A 17 28.92 22.67 23.58
C GLU A 17 29.42 21.51 22.69
N GLU A 18 30.68 21.09 22.85
CA GLU A 18 31.26 19.96 22.10
C GLU A 18 30.55 18.63 22.43
N ALA A 19 30.22 18.41 23.70
CA ALA A 19 29.46 17.23 24.13
C ALA A 19 28.03 17.23 23.57
N ASP A 20 27.33 18.37 23.60
CA ASP A 20 25.97 18.51 23.07
C ASP A 20 25.92 18.30 21.55
N GLU A 21 26.95 18.77 20.82
CA GLU A 21 27.09 18.52 19.38
C GLU A 21 27.29 17.02 19.10
N GLU A 22 28.15 16.33 19.84
CA GLU A 22 28.34 14.87 19.75
C GLU A 22 27.04 14.10 20.04
N TYR A 23 26.29 14.50 21.09
CA TYR A 23 24.99 13.91 21.41
C TYR A 23 23.95 14.13 20.31
N TRP A 24 23.93 15.33 19.71
CA TRP A 24 23.01 15.65 18.62
C TRP A 24 23.36 14.88 17.34
N GLU A 25 24.64 14.78 16.99
CA GLU A 25 25.12 13.97 15.85
C GLU A 25 24.78 12.49 16.02
N MET A 26 25.04 11.93 17.21
CA MET A 26 24.66 10.55 17.53
C MET A 26 23.14 10.35 17.49
N GLY A 27 22.38 11.32 18.00
CA GLY A 27 20.91 11.35 17.95
C GLY A 27 20.39 11.34 16.51
N ALA A 28 20.95 12.18 15.65
CA ALA A 28 20.59 12.26 14.24
C ALA A 28 20.95 10.95 13.49
N ALA A 29 22.14 10.39 13.73
CA ALA A 29 22.57 9.13 13.13
C ALA A 29 21.66 7.96 13.55
N SER A 30 21.34 7.86 14.84
CA SER A 30 20.47 6.81 15.36
C SER A 30 19.04 6.91 14.81
N LEU A 31 18.48 8.12 14.71
CA LEU A 31 17.18 8.34 14.08
C LEU A 31 17.20 7.93 12.60
N GLY A 32 18.26 8.28 11.87
CA GLY A 32 18.46 7.86 10.48
C GLY A 32 18.44 6.34 10.31
N VAL A 33 19.10 5.60 11.21
CA VAL A 33 19.09 4.13 11.22
C VAL A 33 17.70 3.58 11.50
N ILE A 34 16.95 4.15 12.46
CA ILE A 34 15.60 3.68 12.80
C ILE A 34 14.63 3.89 11.64
N VAL A 35 14.61 5.09 11.06
CA VAL A 35 13.70 5.42 9.95
C VAL A 35 14.07 4.64 8.70
N GLY A 36 15.36 4.61 8.33
CA GLY A 36 15.84 3.84 7.19
C GLY A 36 15.60 2.34 7.37
N GLY A 37 15.84 1.81 8.57
CA GLY A 37 15.60 0.41 8.90
C GLY A 37 14.12 0.02 8.89
N ALA A 38 13.23 0.91 9.32
CA ALA A 38 11.79 0.71 9.23
C ALA A 38 11.33 0.61 7.77
N GLU A 39 11.78 1.53 6.91
CA GLU A 39 11.45 1.54 5.48
C GLU A 39 11.94 0.26 4.78
N ILE A 40 13.21 -0.12 4.99
CA ILE A 40 13.78 -1.37 4.45
C ILE A 40 12.99 -2.58 4.96
N SER A 41 12.60 -2.60 6.24
CA SER A 41 11.79 -3.67 6.80
C SER A 41 10.40 -3.77 6.18
N HIS A 42 9.77 -2.63 5.85
CA HIS A 42 8.48 -2.60 5.15
C HIS A 42 8.60 -3.21 3.75
N GLN A 43 9.64 -2.84 3.01
CA GLN A 43 9.90 -3.36 1.66
C GLN A 43 10.14 -4.88 1.69
N LEU A 44 11.04 -5.36 2.55
CA LEU A 44 11.33 -6.79 2.69
C LEU A 44 10.09 -7.60 3.12
N ARG A 45 9.24 -7.05 3.99
CA ARG A 45 7.97 -7.69 4.38
C ARG A 45 7.00 -7.76 3.21
N ASN A 46 6.93 -6.70 2.39
CA ASN A 46 6.06 -6.68 1.22
C ASN A 46 6.56 -7.65 0.13
N GLU A 47 7.86 -7.72 -0.11
CA GLU A 47 8.50 -8.66 -1.03
C GLU A 47 8.30 -10.11 -0.59
N ARG A 48 8.51 -10.42 0.70
CA ARG A 48 8.23 -11.76 1.24
C ARG A 48 6.75 -12.15 1.13
N ARG A 49 5.85 -11.19 1.30
CA ARG A 49 4.42 -11.39 1.05
C ARG A 49 4.11 -11.51 -0.44
N HIS A 50 4.88 -10.85 -1.31
CA HIS A 50 4.74 -10.96 -2.76
C HIS A 50 5.05 -12.37 -3.26
N GLU A 51 6.10 -13.01 -2.74
CA GLU A 51 6.45 -14.39 -3.09
C GLU A 51 5.36 -15.42 -2.72
N THR A 52 4.54 -15.12 -1.71
CA THR A 52 3.55 -16.06 -1.15
C THR A 52 2.10 -15.70 -1.48
N ARG A 53 1.81 -14.49 -1.95
CA ARG A 53 0.44 -14.08 -2.29
C ARG A 53 0.02 -14.65 -3.65
N GLN A 54 -1.20 -15.14 -3.72
CA GLN A 54 -1.85 -15.60 -4.95
C GLN A 54 -2.83 -14.57 -5.53
N TYR A 55 -2.81 -13.35 -5.00
CA TYR A 55 -3.67 -12.25 -5.40
C TYR A 55 -2.85 -11.04 -5.79
N LEU A 56 -3.40 -10.25 -6.71
CA LEU A 56 -2.76 -9.04 -7.20
C LEU A 56 -2.86 -7.91 -6.16
N THR A 57 -1.81 -7.09 -6.08
CA THR A 57 -1.82 -5.84 -5.33
C THR A 57 -2.03 -4.64 -6.25
N ARG A 58 -2.36 -3.47 -5.69
CA ARG A 58 -2.67 -2.27 -6.47
C ARG A 58 -1.65 -1.90 -7.56
N PRO A 59 -0.33 -2.01 -7.35
CA PRO A 59 0.67 -1.74 -8.40
C PRO A 59 0.69 -2.78 -9.53
N GLU A 60 0.17 -3.98 -9.28
CA GLU A 60 0.11 -5.09 -10.25
C GLU A 60 -1.21 -5.09 -11.05
N LEU A 61 -2.17 -4.24 -10.66
CA LEU A 61 -3.40 -4.05 -11.42
C LEU A 61 -3.14 -3.18 -12.65
N LEU A 62 -3.87 -3.44 -13.72
CA LEU A 62 -3.85 -2.61 -14.93
C LEU A 62 -4.20 -1.16 -14.59
N GLU A 63 -3.45 -0.20 -15.15
CA GLU A 63 -3.68 1.23 -14.97
C GLU A 63 -5.11 1.63 -15.35
N ASN A 64 -5.63 1.04 -16.43
CA ASN A 64 -7.02 1.15 -16.83
C ASN A 64 -7.71 -0.23 -16.78
N PRO A 65 -8.57 -0.48 -15.77
CA PRO A 65 -9.23 -1.77 -15.61
C PRO A 65 -10.34 -2.04 -16.65
N TRP A 66 -10.65 -1.09 -17.54
CA TRP A 66 -11.68 -1.25 -18.56
C TRP A 66 -11.15 -1.78 -19.90
N ILE A 67 -9.82 -1.78 -20.09
CA ILE A 67 -9.19 -2.06 -21.38
C ILE A 67 -8.26 -3.27 -21.24
N ALA A 68 -8.30 -4.17 -22.22
CA ALA A 68 -7.39 -5.31 -22.36
C ALA A 68 -7.33 -6.24 -21.13
N THR A 69 -8.40 -6.31 -20.35
CA THR A 69 -8.48 -7.28 -19.26
C THR A 69 -8.75 -8.69 -19.82
N PRO A 70 -8.29 -9.75 -19.14
CA PRO A 70 -8.69 -11.11 -19.48
C PRO A 70 -10.22 -11.29 -19.52
N TRP A 71 -10.97 -10.57 -18.67
CA TRP A 71 -12.42 -10.56 -18.67
C TRP A 71 -13.02 -9.92 -19.93
N THR A 72 -12.45 -8.82 -20.41
CA THR A 72 -12.88 -8.19 -21.67
C THR A 72 -12.64 -9.13 -22.85
N SER A 73 -11.45 -9.75 -22.92
CA SER A 73 -11.14 -10.73 -23.97
C SER A 73 -12.03 -11.96 -23.90
N LEU A 74 -12.34 -12.46 -22.70
CA LEU A 74 -13.29 -13.55 -22.51
C LEU A 74 -14.68 -13.14 -23.01
N TYR A 75 -15.15 -11.97 -22.57
CA TYR A 75 -16.45 -11.43 -22.94
C TYR A 75 -16.61 -11.30 -24.46
N ASP A 76 -15.64 -10.67 -25.12
CA ASP A 76 -15.63 -10.42 -26.57
C ASP A 76 -15.53 -11.72 -27.39
N SER A 77 -14.83 -12.74 -26.87
CA SER A 77 -14.63 -14.00 -27.60
C SER A 77 -15.93 -14.78 -27.82
N ARG A 78 -16.90 -14.63 -26.90
CA ARG A 78 -18.17 -15.37 -26.87
C ARG A 78 -17.98 -16.88 -27.11
N SER A 79 -16.87 -17.44 -26.62
CA SER A 79 -16.52 -18.85 -26.81
C SER A 79 -16.99 -19.68 -25.63
N ASP A 80 -17.90 -20.64 -25.88
CA ASP A 80 -18.39 -21.56 -24.84
C ASP A 80 -17.23 -22.29 -24.14
N CYS A 81 -16.21 -22.72 -24.88
CA CYS A 81 -15.05 -23.40 -24.29
C CYS A 81 -14.30 -22.50 -23.30
N ALA A 82 -14.11 -21.22 -23.64
CA ALA A 82 -13.45 -20.26 -22.77
C ALA A 82 -14.29 -19.93 -21.52
N TYR A 83 -15.60 -19.75 -21.69
CA TYR A 83 -16.52 -19.51 -20.57
C TYR A 83 -16.62 -20.71 -19.63
N ILE A 84 -16.77 -21.92 -20.17
CA ILE A 84 -16.83 -23.15 -19.36
C ILE A 84 -15.52 -23.35 -18.61
N THR A 85 -14.38 -23.13 -19.24
CA THR A 85 -13.07 -23.32 -18.61
C THR A 85 -12.80 -22.29 -17.51
N THR A 86 -13.25 -21.04 -17.71
CA THR A 86 -12.95 -19.93 -16.78
C THR A 86 -13.97 -19.83 -15.65
N MET A 87 -15.26 -20.03 -15.95
CA MET A 87 -16.38 -19.79 -15.02
C MET A 87 -17.21 -21.04 -14.70
N GLY A 88 -17.09 -22.10 -15.49
CA GLY A 88 -17.81 -23.37 -15.28
C GLY A 88 -19.17 -23.48 -15.97
N PHE A 89 -19.55 -22.52 -16.82
CA PHE A 89 -20.81 -22.54 -17.58
C PHE A 89 -20.61 -21.89 -18.96
N ASP A 90 -21.55 -22.13 -19.87
CA ASP A 90 -21.50 -21.61 -21.25
C ASP A 90 -21.96 -20.15 -21.36
N VAL A 91 -21.86 -19.60 -22.57
CA VAL A 91 -22.21 -18.21 -22.85
C VAL A 91 -23.70 -17.93 -22.59
N ALA A 92 -24.59 -18.85 -22.97
CA ALA A 92 -26.03 -18.68 -22.80
C ALA A 92 -26.42 -18.63 -21.31
N THR A 93 -25.78 -19.48 -20.50
CA THR A 93 -25.99 -19.50 -19.04
C THR A 93 -25.47 -18.21 -18.40
N PHE A 94 -24.34 -17.68 -18.86
CA PHE A 94 -23.82 -16.39 -18.39
C PHE A 94 -24.82 -15.25 -18.65
N ASP A 95 -25.30 -15.14 -19.89
CA ASP A 95 -26.27 -14.08 -20.24
C ASP A 95 -27.57 -14.24 -19.44
N PHE A 96 -28.05 -15.47 -19.27
CA PHE A 96 -29.21 -15.76 -18.44
C PHE A 96 -29.02 -15.27 -16.99
N ILE A 97 -27.85 -15.50 -16.38
CA ILE A 97 -27.56 -15.00 -15.03
C ILE A 97 -27.60 -13.47 -15.00
N LEU A 98 -26.96 -12.81 -15.97
CA LEU A 98 -26.93 -11.34 -16.04
C LEU A 98 -28.34 -10.75 -16.15
N GLU A 99 -29.16 -11.31 -17.04
CA GLU A 99 -30.51 -10.82 -17.35
C GLU A 99 -31.55 -11.20 -16.29
N SER A 100 -31.33 -12.25 -15.51
CA SER A 100 -32.25 -12.74 -14.46
C SER A 100 -32.23 -11.91 -13.18
N GLY A 101 -31.87 -10.63 -13.27
CA GLY A 101 -31.86 -9.68 -12.16
C GLY A 101 -30.51 -9.51 -11.45
N PHE A 102 -29.47 -10.26 -11.86
CA PHE A 102 -28.12 -10.05 -11.32
C PHE A 102 -27.62 -8.64 -11.62
N VAL A 103 -27.70 -8.19 -12.88
CA VAL A 103 -27.23 -6.85 -13.29
C VAL A 103 -27.94 -5.75 -12.51
N GLN A 104 -29.27 -5.84 -12.40
CA GLN A 104 -30.06 -4.87 -11.65
C GLN A 104 -29.62 -4.81 -10.19
N THR A 105 -29.53 -5.96 -9.54
CA THR A 105 -29.16 -6.06 -8.12
C THR A 105 -27.73 -5.58 -7.88
N TRP A 106 -26.79 -5.94 -8.76
CA TRP A 106 -25.38 -5.56 -8.68
C TRP A 106 -25.19 -4.06 -8.81
N LEU A 107 -25.90 -3.42 -9.74
CA LEU A 107 -25.81 -1.96 -9.95
C LEU A 107 -26.55 -1.16 -8.87
N SER A 108 -27.62 -1.71 -8.28
CA SER A 108 -28.44 -1.00 -7.28
C SER A 108 -27.99 -1.23 -5.83
N THR A 109 -27.26 -2.31 -5.56
CA THR A 109 -26.97 -2.74 -4.18
C THR A 109 -25.50 -2.53 -3.86
N PRO A 110 -25.15 -1.56 -2.99
CA PRO A 110 -23.77 -1.39 -2.57
C PRO A 110 -23.30 -2.60 -1.77
N ILE A 111 -22.06 -3.04 -2.00
CA ILE A 111 -21.42 -4.10 -1.21
C ILE A 111 -21.24 -3.56 0.23
N PRO A 112 -21.83 -4.19 1.25
CA PRO A 112 -21.67 -3.74 2.62
C PRO A 112 -20.19 -3.81 3.03
N ARG A 113 -19.59 -2.65 3.27
CA ARG A 113 -18.22 -2.51 3.74
C ARG A 113 -18.20 -2.02 5.18
N THR A 114 -17.42 -2.68 6.03
CA THR A 114 -17.26 -2.30 7.45
C THR A 114 -16.16 -1.25 7.66
N ASP A 115 -15.35 -0.99 6.63
CA ASP A 115 -14.16 -0.13 6.64
C ASP A 115 -14.39 1.25 5.99
N THR A 116 -15.61 1.56 5.58
CA THR A 116 -15.99 2.87 5.02
C THR A 116 -17.22 3.42 5.73
N SER A 117 -17.26 4.74 5.99
CA SER A 117 -18.42 5.40 6.60
C SER A 117 -19.66 5.18 5.74
N ARG A 118 -20.79 4.86 6.36
CA ARG A 118 -22.05 4.55 5.66
C ARG A 118 -22.63 5.75 4.91
N SER A 119 -22.30 6.96 5.35
CA SER A 119 -22.45 8.18 4.56
C SER A 119 -21.14 8.47 3.87
N GLY A 120 -21.13 8.44 2.54
CA GLY A 120 -20.11 9.17 1.80
C GLY A 120 -20.30 10.65 2.11
N ASP A 121 -19.22 11.35 2.47
CA ASP A 121 -19.22 12.82 2.41
C ASP A 121 -19.37 13.21 0.92
N PRO A 122 -20.21 14.22 0.60
CA PRO A 122 -20.46 14.63 -0.78
C PRO A 122 -19.22 15.21 -1.49
#